data_AF-A0A6G3XN98-F1
#
_entry.id   AF-A0A6G3XN98-F1
#
_cell.length_a   1.000
_cell.length_b   1.000
_cell.length_c   1.000
_cell.angle_alpha   90.00
_cell.angle_beta   90.00
_cell.angle_gamma   90.00
#
_symmetry.space_group_name_H-M   'P 1'
#
loop_
_entity.id
_entity.type
_entity.pdbx_description
1 polymer ?
#
loop_
_entity_poly.entity_id
_entity_poly.type
_entity_poly.pdbx_seq_one_letter_code
_entity_poly.pdbx_strand_id
1 'polypeptide(L)' 'AEVVLIPDTSLHTTAYVPELEELLGKPVLTANQVTVWEGLRLTDRRTWAPTLGTLFATREPVLRSLEPKGIEVRE' A
#
# COMPACT_ATOMS: atom_id res chain seq x y z
N ALA A 1 12.52 -11.57 6.90
CA ALA A 1 11.31 -10.88 6.43
C ALA A 1 11.68 -9.51 5.88
N GLU A 2 11.19 -9.20 4.68
CA GLU A 2 11.53 -8.00 3.89
C GLU A 2 10.58 -6.82 4.15
N VAL A 3 9.35 -7.10 4.63
CA VAL A 3 8.29 -6.13 4.90
C VAL A 3 7.57 -6.52 6.20
N VAL A 4 7.00 -5.54 6.89
CA VAL A 4 6.10 -5.74 8.04
C VAL A 4 4.68 -5.37 7.62
N LEU A 5 3.72 -6.26 7.87
CA LEU A 5 2.30 -6.03 7.60
C LEU A 5 1.53 -5.83 8.91
N ILE A 6 0.72 -4.79 8.96
CA ILE A 6 -0.29 -4.52 9.99
C ILE A 6 -1.67 -4.74 9.34
N PRO A 7 -2.24 -5.96 9.40
CA PRO A 7 -3.40 -6.34 8.59
C PRO A 7 -4.76 -5.94 9.17
N ASP A 8 -4.80 -5.03 10.16
CA ASP A 8 -6.04 -4.63 10.86
C ASP A 8 -6.51 -3.24 10.41
N THR A 9 -7.78 -3.12 10.05
CA THR A 9 -8.39 -1.85 9.59
C THR A 9 -8.96 -0.99 10.73
N SER A 10 -9.19 -1.57 11.92
CA SER A 10 -9.64 -0.85 13.12
C SER A 10 -8.51 -0.09 13.82
N LEU A 11 -7.26 -0.49 13.57
CA LEU A 11 -6.08 0.19 14.06
C LEU A 11 -5.74 1.43 13.19
N HIS A 12 -5.65 2.59 13.83
CA HIS A 12 -5.30 3.85 13.19
C HIS A 12 -3.77 4.03 13.09
N THR A 13 -3.09 3.09 12.41
CA THR A 13 -1.63 3.01 12.38
C THR A 13 -0.97 3.83 11.28
N THR A 14 -1.74 4.35 10.31
CA THR A 14 -1.21 5.07 9.14
C THR A 14 -0.33 6.26 9.52
N ALA A 15 -0.68 7.01 10.57
CA ALA A 15 0.08 8.18 11.01
C ALA A 15 1.47 7.83 11.57
N TYR A 16 1.65 6.59 12.04
CA TYR A 16 2.89 6.12 12.65
C TYR A 16 3.79 5.38 11.67
N VAL A 17 3.37 5.20 10.41
CA VAL A 17 4.12 4.43 9.41
C VAL A 17 5.56 4.93 9.25
N PRO A 18 5.85 6.25 9.12
CA PRO A 18 7.23 6.71 8.98
C PRO A 18 8.12 6.34 10.18
N GLU A 19 7.62 6.53 11.39
CA GLU A 19 8.34 6.22 12.64
C GLU A 19 8.59 4.70 12.76
N LEU A 20 7.61 3.89 12.37
CA LEU A 20 7.73 2.44 12.36
C LEU A 20 8.74 1.96 11.31
N GLU A 21 8.74 2.54 10.12
CA GLU A 21 9.71 2.21 9.06
C GLU A 21 11.14 2.57 9.50
N GLU A 22 11.33 3.73 10.12
CA GLU A 22 12.62 4.15 10.69
C GLU A 22 13.09 3.19 11.79
N LEU A 23 12.22 2.87 12.75
CA LEU A 23 12.56 1.99 13.87
C LEU A 23 12.89 0.56 13.42
N LEU A 24 12.15 0.03 12.43
CA LEU A 24 12.26 -1.35 11.99
C LEU A 24 13.28 -1.54 10.86
N GLY A 25 13.71 -0.45 10.20
CA GLY A 25 14.57 -0.48 9.02
C GLY A 25 13.95 -1.23 7.84
N LYS A 26 12.62 -1.29 7.78
CA LYS A 26 11.84 -2.10 6.82
C LYS A 26 10.57 -1.36 6.42
N PRO A 27 10.09 -1.54 5.18
CA PRO A 27 8.78 -1.06 4.79
C PRO A 27 7.68 -1.61 5.68
N VAL A 28 6.71 -0.76 6.02
CA VAL A 28 5.54 -1.11 6.83
C VAL A 28 4.29 -0.87 5.98
N LEU A 29 3.46 -1.90 5.87
CA LEU A 29 2.18 -1.84 5.17
C LEU A 29 1.03 -1.93 6.16
N THR A 30 0.05 -1.04 6.04
CA THR A 30 -1.22 -1.14 6.80
C THR A 30 -2.35 -1.55 5.86
N ALA A 31 -3.37 -2.27 6.40
CA ALA A 31 -4.54 -2.65 5.62
C ALA A 31 -5.24 -1.45 4.95
N ASN A 32 -5.37 -0.34 5.70
CA ASN A 32 -5.97 0.90 5.20
C ASN A 32 -5.13 1.54 4.05
N GLN A 33 -3.81 1.61 4.22
CA GLN A 33 -2.88 2.18 3.24
C GLN A 33 -2.87 1.38 1.93
N VAL A 34 -2.80 0.05 2.02
CA VAL A 34 -2.83 -0.86 0.86
C VAL A 34 -4.18 -0.77 0.13
N THR A 35 -5.29 -0.65 0.85
CA THR A 35 -6.63 -0.47 0.24
C THR A 35 -6.69 0.80 -0.61
N VAL A 36 -6.19 1.93 -0.09
CA VAL A 36 -6.15 3.19 -0.85
C VAL A 36 -5.22 3.07 -2.06
N TRP A 37 -4.04 2.48 -1.87
CA TRP A 37 -3.07 2.26 -2.95
C TRP A 37 -3.67 1.44 -4.10
N GLU A 38 -4.34 0.34 -3.77
CA GLU A 38 -4.98 -0.55 -4.75
C GLU A 38 -6.17 0.13 -5.44
N GLY A 39 -7.00 0.87 -4.71
CA GLY A 39 -8.09 1.64 -5.30
C GLY A 39 -7.63 2.72 -6.28
N LEU A 40 -6.51 3.39 -5.98
CA LEU A 40 -5.87 4.30 -6.92
C LEU A 40 -5.37 3.55 -8.17
N ARG A 41 -4.67 2.42 -7.98
CA ARG A 41 -4.17 1.59 -9.07
C ARG A 41 -5.27 1.12 -10.02
N LEU A 42 -6.40 0.64 -9.47
CA LEU A 42 -7.55 0.15 -10.25
C LEU A 42 -8.26 1.24 -11.06
N THR A 43 -8.06 2.51 -10.71
CA THR A 43 -8.63 3.66 -11.43
C THR A 43 -7.62 4.37 -12.32
N ASP A 44 -6.46 3.72 -12.58
CA ASP A 44 -5.32 4.30 -13.29
C ASP A 44 -4.83 5.62 -12.67
N ARG A 45 -5.09 5.82 -11.38
CA ARG A 45 -4.62 6.97 -10.60
C ARG A 45 -3.39 6.59 -9.81
N ARG A 46 -2.54 7.59 -9.57
CA ARG A 46 -1.33 7.46 -8.74
C ARG A 46 -1.24 8.66 -7.82
N THR A 47 -0.62 8.46 -6.66
CA THR A 47 -0.31 9.54 -5.74
C THR A 47 1.11 9.38 -5.22
N TRP A 48 1.81 10.51 -5.08
CA TRP A 48 3.11 10.58 -4.43
C TRP A 48 2.89 11.26 -3.08
N ALA A 49 3.06 10.51 -2.01
CA ALA A 49 2.87 10.98 -0.64
C ALA A 49 3.88 10.30 0.28
N PRO A 50 5.17 10.73 0.27
CA PRO A 50 6.21 10.12 1.09
C PRO A 50 5.93 10.15 2.60
N THR A 51 5.11 11.08 3.05
CA THR A 51 4.63 11.16 4.44
C THR A 51 3.78 9.97 4.86
N LEU A 52 3.28 9.17 3.90
CA LEU A 52 2.55 7.93 4.12
C LEU A 52 3.44 6.68 4.00
N GLY A 53 4.77 6.83 4.09
CA GLY A 53 5.72 5.72 4.08
C GLY A 53 6.10 5.20 2.70
N THR A 54 6.87 4.13 2.69
CA THR A 54 7.55 3.59 1.51
C THR A 54 6.60 3.24 0.36
N LEU A 55 5.39 2.73 0.65
CA LEU A 55 4.40 2.37 -0.38
C LEU A 55 4.00 3.55 -1.28
N PHE A 56 3.94 4.77 -0.73
CA PHE A 56 3.55 5.99 -1.45
C PHE A 56 4.75 6.89 -1.80
N ALA A 57 5.97 6.44 -1.52
CA ALA A 57 7.20 7.16 -1.84
C ALA A 57 7.71 6.88 -3.28
N THR A 58 7.16 5.88 -3.97
CA THR A 58 7.53 5.54 -5.36
C THR A 58 6.73 6.33 -6.38
N ARG A 59 7.41 7.04 -7.29
CA ARG A 59 6.77 7.78 -8.40
C ARG A 59 6.36 6.91 -9.59
N GLU A 60 7.00 5.74 -9.73
CA GLU A 60 6.75 4.77 -10.80
C GLU A 60 6.57 3.38 -10.14
N PRO A 61 5.42 2.70 -10.30
CA PRO A 61 5.28 1.33 -9.84
C PRO A 61 6.05 0.39 -10.79
N VAL A 62 6.61 -0.69 -10.25
CA VAL A 62 7.05 -1.83 -11.05
C VAL A 62 5.79 -2.47 -11.66
N LEU A 63 5.40 -2.02 -12.84
CA LEU A 63 4.37 -2.67 -13.65
C LEU A 63 4.86 -4.07 -14.01
N ARG A 64 4.52 -5.08 -13.20
CA ARG A 64 4.30 -6.39 -13.79
C ARG A 64 2.99 -6.27 -14.54
N SER A 65 3.01 -6.54 -15.84
CA SER A 65 1.81 -6.72 -16.65
C SER A 65 0.87 -7.69 -15.93
N LEU A 66 -0.11 -7.15 -15.22
CA LEU A 66 -1.23 -7.93 -14.72
C LEU A 66 -2.32 -7.68 -15.74
N GLU A 67 -2.48 -8.63 -16.67
CA GLU A 67 -3.66 -8.66 -17.51
C GLU A 67 -4.89 -8.58 -16.60
N PRO A 68 -5.84 -7.66 -16.85
CA PRO A 68 -7.02 -7.53 -16.02
C PRO A 68 -7.85 -8.80 -16.12
N LYS A 69 -7.65 -9.75 -15.21
CA LYS A 69 -8.59 -10.83 -14.98
C LYS A 69 -9.79 -10.21 -14.29
N GLY A 70 -10.89 -10.07 -15.02
CA GLY A 70 -12.15 -9.59 -14.48
C GLY A 70 -12.50 -10.34 -13.20
N ILE A 71 -13.02 -9.60 -12.20
CA ILE A 71 -13.50 -10.19 -10.96
C ILE A 71 -14.80 -10.94 -11.31
N GLU A 72 -14.72 -12.25 -11.51
CA GLU A 72 -15.91 -13.11 -11.62
C GLU A 72 -16.60 -13.17 -10.25
N VAL A 73 -17.65 -12.37 -10.07
CA VAL A 73 -18.60 -12.56 -8.97
C VAL A 73 -19.62 -13.60 -9.43
N ARG A 74 -19.57 -14.80 -8.85
CA ARG A 74 -20.62 -15.81 -9.02
C ARG A 74 -21.76 -15.50 -8.05
N GLU A 75 -22.98 -15.47 -8.56
CA GLU A 75 -24.22 -15.37 -7.77
C GLU A 75 -24.39 -16.56 -6.81
#